data_AF-A0A523DYX2-F1
#
_entry.id   AF-A0A523DYX2-F1
#
_cell.length_a   1.000
_cell.length_b   1.000
_cell.length_c   1.000
_cell.angle_alpha   90.00
_cell.angle_beta   90.00
_cell.angle_gamma   90.00
#
_symmetry.space_group_name_H-M   'P 1'
#
loop_
_entity.id
_entity.type
_entity.pdbx_description
1 polymer ?
#
loop_
_entity_poly.entity_id
_entity_poly.type
_entity_poly.pdbx_seq_one_letter_code
_entity_poly.pdbx_strand_id
1 'polypeptide(L)'
;MSLTGSLATMLLGDLLQWCGNNLKTGTITLRRGPIEKKLFLKKGRLFSSTSSSPRETLGQFLIRSGHLTEEELFKALIEQDSSNRQLGQILLGTKAITEQVLEELLQIKTEEAIYDCFLWEDGEFTFEDDVLPESIPVFLPLDLTGVILEGARRSDEWRRIHEVFPSRLSTFEADKDAITKATDLSEEDQHVLELVVRGMNMAEISLELHAVEFYAASRLLELHSRKLVAVKDSPAEIDFDAQVKELREKLETGASLYGAGDYQKALEKFQAALEVDPQNKHATLFKIKIEAILDDLGEVSEIPTDAVPRLKVTLSELSELDLDPQEGFVLSRVNGEWDVDSIMKICPMIEQDVLLIFKRLLDNELIELSNE
;
A
#
# COMPACT_ATOMS: atom_id res chain seq x y z
N MET A 1 -29.89 -4.70 8.06
CA MET A 1 -28.82 -5.69 7.82
C MET A 1 -27.65 -4.97 7.18
N SER A 2 -26.41 -5.39 7.42
CA SER A 2 -25.25 -4.83 6.74
C SER A 2 -24.63 -5.86 5.80
N LEU A 3 -24.14 -5.39 4.65
CA LEU A 3 -23.35 -6.19 3.72
C LEU A 3 -21.93 -5.61 3.69
N THR A 4 -20.93 -6.42 4.01
CA THR A 4 -19.52 -6.01 4.00
C THR A 4 -18.72 -6.88 3.03
N GLY A 5 -17.66 -6.33 2.46
CA GLY A 5 -16.80 -7.07 1.54
C GLY A 5 -15.64 -6.23 1.03
N SER A 6 -14.92 -6.78 0.05
CA SER A 6 -13.81 -6.10 -0.62
C SER A 6 -14.13 -5.83 -2.09
N LEU A 7 -13.72 -4.65 -2.58
CA LEU A 7 -13.81 -4.27 -3.99
C LEU A 7 -12.99 -5.18 -4.91
N ALA A 8 -11.97 -5.87 -4.38
CA ALA A 8 -11.22 -6.88 -5.12
C ALA A 8 -12.05 -8.15 -5.43
N THR A 9 -13.12 -8.40 -4.65
CA THR A 9 -13.99 -9.59 -4.80
C THR A 9 -15.34 -9.28 -5.41
N MET A 10 -15.84 -8.06 -5.22
CA MET A 10 -17.09 -7.57 -5.78
C MET A 10 -16.85 -6.13 -6.22
N LEU A 11 -16.79 -5.92 -7.54
CA LEU A 11 -16.51 -4.59 -8.09
C LEU A 11 -17.63 -3.61 -7.72
N LEU A 12 -17.30 -2.32 -7.67
CA LEU A 12 -18.28 -1.28 -7.35
C LEU A 12 -19.50 -1.32 -8.29
N GLY A 13 -19.28 -1.61 -9.58
CA GLY A 13 -20.36 -1.76 -10.56
C GLY A 13 -21.39 -2.83 -10.17
N ASP A 14 -20.92 -3.99 -9.71
CA ASP A 14 -21.77 -5.09 -9.26
C ASP A 14 -22.55 -4.72 -7.99
N LEU A 15 -21.89 -4.01 -7.05
CA LEU A 15 -22.52 -3.54 -5.82
C LEU A 15 -23.63 -2.53 -6.12
N LEU A 16 -23.36 -1.56 -6.99
CA LEU A 16 -24.36 -0.59 -7.44
C LEU A 16 -25.50 -1.25 -8.21
N GLN A 17 -25.19 -2.24 -9.07
CA GLN A 17 -26.21 -2.99 -9.81
C GLN A 17 -27.13 -3.77 -8.86
N TRP A 18 -26.56 -4.44 -7.86
CA TRP A 18 -27.32 -5.12 -6.82
C TRP A 18 -28.23 -4.16 -6.06
N CYS A 19 -27.70 -3.00 -5.64
CA CYS A 19 -28.47 -1.97 -4.96
C CYS A 19 -29.63 -1.42 -5.81
N GLY A 20 -29.37 -1.15 -7.09
CA GLY A 20 -30.35 -0.66 -8.05
C GLY A 20 -31.48 -1.66 -8.28
N ASN A 21 -31.15 -2.90 -8.60
CA ASN A 21 -32.13 -3.97 -8.87
C ASN A 21 -33.03 -4.28 -7.67
N ASN A 22 -32.50 -4.16 -6.46
CA ASN A 22 -33.24 -4.42 -5.23
C ASN A 22 -33.88 -3.15 -4.62
N LEU A 23 -33.86 -2.02 -5.34
CA LEU A 23 -34.40 -0.73 -4.90
C LEU A 23 -33.91 -0.32 -3.49
N LYS A 24 -32.65 -0.59 -3.18
CA LYS A 24 -32.08 -0.37 -1.85
C LYS A 24 -32.11 1.09 -1.44
N THR A 25 -32.33 1.31 -0.15
CA THR A 25 -32.20 2.61 0.53
C THR A 25 -31.18 2.41 1.64
N GLY A 26 -30.20 3.30 1.77
CA GLY A 26 -29.12 3.12 2.73
C GLY A 26 -27.83 3.83 2.33
N THR A 27 -26.75 3.52 3.03
CA THR A 27 -25.43 4.12 2.80
C THR A 27 -24.44 3.04 2.40
N ILE A 28 -23.72 3.26 1.29
CA ILE A 28 -22.50 2.50 0.97
C ILE A 28 -21.30 3.31 1.46
N THR A 29 -20.51 2.77 2.37
CA THR A 29 -19.21 3.31 2.75
C THR A 29 -18.12 2.53 2.03
N LEU A 30 -17.22 3.24 1.35
CA LEU A 30 -16.06 2.73 0.63
C LEU A 30 -14.79 3.24 1.31
N ARG A 31 -13.80 2.38 1.55
CA ARG A 31 -12.52 2.75 2.18
C ARG A 31 -11.34 2.17 1.42
N ARG A 32 -10.35 3.01 1.14
CA ARG A 32 -9.03 2.62 0.61
C ARG A 32 -7.96 3.51 1.22
N GLY A 33 -7.06 2.91 1.99
CA GLY A 33 -6.06 3.65 2.78
C GLY A 33 -6.72 4.73 3.66
N PRO A 34 -6.31 6.01 3.57
CA PRO A 34 -6.89 7.11 4.35
C PRO A 34 -8.19 7.68 3.74
N ILE A 35 -8.58 7.23 2.54
CA ILE A 35 -9.73 7.78 1.82
C ILE A 35 -10.97 6.99 2.19
N GLU A 36 -11.99 7.71 2.67
CA GLU A 36 -13.34 7.21 2.92
C GLU A 36 -14.31 7.97 2.02
N LYS A 37 -15.17 7.23 1.31
CA LYS A 37 -16.29 7.81 0.57
C LYS A 37 -17.60 7.17 1.02
N LYS A 38 -18.67 7.95 1.04
CA LYS A 38 -20.02 7.45 1.33
C LYS A 38 -20.96 7.81 0.21
N LEU A 39 -21.73 6.84 -0.24
CA LEU A 39 -22.75 6.97 -1.28
C LEU A 39 -24.11 6.76 -0.62
N PHE A 40 -24.99 7.73 -0.75
CA PHE A 40 -26.32 7.68 -0.16
C PHE A 40 -27.33 7.25 -1.22
N LEU A 41 -27.99 6.13 -0.98
CA LEU A 41 -28.95 5.54 -1.90
C LEU A 41 -30.38 5.66 -1.35
N LYS A 42 -31.32 5.92 -2.24
CA LYS A 42 -32.76 5.96 -1.93
C LYS A 42 -33.55 5.32 -3.05
N LYS A 43 -34.25 4.23 -2.74
CA LYS A 43 -35.09 3.47 -3.70
C LYS A 43 -34.32 3.09 -4.98
N GLY A 44 -33.10 2.59 -4.84
CA GLY A 44 -32.26 2.15 -5.96
C GLY A 44 -31.66 3.29 -6.79
N ARG A 45 -31.72 4.53 -6.30
CA ARG A 45 -31.09 5.69 -6.93
C ARG A 45 -30.04 6.26 -6.00
N LEU A 46 -28.95 6.73 -6.59
CA LEU A 46 -27.98 7.52 -5.88
C LEU A 46 -28.53 8.92 -5.66
N PHE A 47 -28.27 9.46 -4.48
CA PHE A 47 -28.87 10.70 -4.02
C PHE A 47 -27.84 11.79 -3.71
N SER A 48 -26.72 11.40 -3.10
CA SER A 48 -25.63 12.29 -2.72
C SER A 48 -24.40 11.45 -2.37
N SER A 49 -23.24 12.08 -2.26
CA SER A 49 -22.02 11.44 -1.76
C SER A 49 -21.17 12.38 -0.88
N THR A 50 -20.40 11.78 0.02
CA THR A 50 -19.32 12.45 0.76
C THR A 50 -17.99 11.78 0.43
N SER A 51 -16.91 12.55 0.47
CA SER A 51 -15.55 12.07 0.24
C SER A 51 -14.62 12.77 1.21
N SER A 52 -13.69 12.02 1.82
CA SER A 52 -12.59 12.58 2.61
C SER A 52 -11.40 13.00 1.75
N SER A 53 -11.45 12.77 0.42
CA SER A 53 -10.38 13.18 -0.50
C SER A 53 -10.26 14.71 -0.54
N PRO A 54 -9.09 15.29 -0.23
CA PRO A 54 -8.89 16.75 -0.27
C PRO A 54 -9.12 17.36 -1.66
N ARG A 55 -8.86 16.59 -2.72
CA ARG A 55 -9.02 17.00 -4.13
C ARG A 55 -10.49 17.04 -4.58
N GLU A 56 -11.39 16.40 -3.85
CA GLU A 56 -12.81 16.30 -4.19
C GLU A 56 -13.69 17.25 -3.35
N THR A 57 -13.08 18.23 -2.69
CA THR A 57 -13.82 19.20 -1.87
C THR A 57 -14.49 20.25 -2.75
N LEU A 58 -15.65 20.77 -2.31
CA LEU A 58 -16.39 21.81 -3.05
C LEU A 58 -15.52 23.02 -3.38
N GLY A 59 -14.64 23.42 -2.46
CA GLY A 59 -13.71 24.54 -2.67
C GLY A 59 -12.77 24.33 -3.85
N GLN A 60 -12.24 23.12 -4.05
CA GLN A 60 -11.35 22.83 -5.18
C GLN A 60 -12.10 22.90 -6.51
N PHE A 61 -13.32 22.36 -6.57
CA PHE A 61 -14.18 22.48 -7.76
C PHE A 61 -14.48 23.93 -8.11
N LEU A 62 -14.75 24.77 -7.12
CA LEU A 62 -15.02 26.19 -7.28
C LEU A 62 -13.81 26.98 -7.80
N ILE A 63 -12.61 26.67 -7.33
CA ILE A 63 -11.38 27.27 -7.83
C ILE A 63 -11.14 26.84 -9.28
N ARG A 64 -11.21 25.53 -9.55
CA ARG A 64 -11.02 24.97 -10.89
C ARG A 64 -11.95 25.58 -11.92
N SER A 65 -13.23 25.78 -11.58
CA SER A 65 -14.22 26.37 -12.47
C SER A 65 -14.15 27.91 -12.55
N GLY A 66 -13.17 28.54 -11.89
CA GLY A 66 -12.99 30.00 -11.87
C GLY A 66 -14.06 30.77 -11.09
N HIS A 67 -14.86 30.09 -10.27
CA HIS A 67 -15.90 30.72 -9.45
C HIS A 67 -15.37 31.31 -8.15
N LEU A 68 -14.21 30.84 -7.69
CA LEU A 68 -13.52 31.37 -6.51
C LEU A 68 -12.02 31.48 -6.76
N THR A 69 -11.42 32.48 -6.14
CA THR A 69 -9.98 32.52 -5.90
C THR A 69 -9.61 31.78 -4.61
N GLU A 70 -8.34 31.39 -4.46
CA GLU A 70 -7.85 30.80 -3.21
C GLU A 70 -8.05 31.73 -2.00
N GLU A 71 -7.90 33.05 -2.18
CA GLU A 71 -8.10 34.04 -1.12
C GLU A 71 -9.56 34.11 -0.67
N GLU A 72 -10.51 34.05 -1.60
CA GLU A 72 -11.95 34.01 -1.29
C GLU A 72 -12.35 32.71 -0.60
N LEU A 73 -11.84 31.58 -1.07
CA LEU A 73 -12.05 30.29 -0.41
C LEU A 73 -11.50 30.32 1.02
N PHE A 74 -10.29 30.84 1.22
CA PHE A 74 -9.68 30.96 2.54
C PHE A 74 -10.52 31.80 3.51
N LYS A 75 -11.04 32.95 3.06
CA LYS A 75 -11.96 33.78 3.86
C LYS A 75 -13.23 33.03 4.24
N ALA A 76 -13.82 32.30 3.30
CA ALA A 76 -15.03 31.52 3.53
C ALA A 76 -14.80 30.35 4.52
N LEU A 77 -13.63 29.71 4.49
CA LEU A 77 -13.24 28.67 5.44
C LEU A 77 -13.07 29.22 6.87
N ILE A 78 -12.49 30.42 7.04
CA ILE A 78 -12.42 31.08 8.35
C ILE A 78 -13.82 31.37 8.91
N GLU A 79 -14.76 31.81 8.07
CA GLU A 79 -16.16 32.00 8.47
C GLU A 79 -16.83 30.66 8.82
N GLN A 80 -16.54 29.59 8.08
CA GLN A 80 -17.06 28.25 8.36
C GLN A 80 -16.67 27.76 9.75
N ASP A 81 -15.40 27.89 10.12
CA ASP A 81 -14.87 27.48 11.43
C ASP A 81 -15.52 28.25 12.58
N SER A 82 -15.93 29.49 12.35
CA SER A 82 -16.54 30.36 13.38
C SER A 82 -18.07 30.29 13.43
N SER A 83 -18.75 29.86 12.36
CA SER A 83 -20.21 29.93 12.24
C SER A 83 -20.94 28.58 12.24
N ASN A 84 -20.22 27.45 12.19
CA ASN A 84 -20.76 26.09 12.03
C ASN A 84 -21.72 25.93 10.84
N ARG A 85 -21.69 26.88 9.89
CA ARG A 85 -22.47 26.85 8.64
C ARG A 85 -21.71 26.06 7.59
N GLN A 86 -22.42 25.45 6.66
CA GLN A 86 -21.78 24.78 5.53
C GLN A 86 -21.17 25.79 4.56
N LEU A 87 -20.00 25.48 3.98
CA LEU A 87 -19.29 26.33 3.02
C LEU A 87 -20.21 26.85 1.89
N GLY A 88 -21.03 25.99 1.30
CA GLY A 88 -21.98 26.41 0.25
C GLY A 88 -22.96 27.49 0.70
N GLN A 89 -23.47 27.42 1.93
CA GLN A 89 -24.39 28.44 2.46
C GLN A 89 -23.69 29.77 2.76
N ILE A 90 -22.42 29.72 3.17
CA ILE A 90 -21.60 30.92 3.38
C ILE A 90 -21.39 31.62 2.04
N LEU A 91 -20.99 30.88 1.00
CA LEU A 91 -20.74 31.40 -0.34
C LEU A 91 -21.99 31.96 -1.03
N LEU A 92 -23.17 31.35 -0.79
CA LEU A 92 -24.45 31.94 -1.22
C LEU A 92 -24.76 33.24 -0.48
N GLY A 93 -24.51 33.27 0.85
CA GLY A 93 -24.75 34.44 1.69
C GLY A 93 -23.88 35.64 1.33
N THR A 94 -22.61 35.40 0.97
CA THR A 94 -21.67 36.42 0.48
C THR A 94 -21.88 36.77 -1.00
N LYS A 95 -22.78 36.07 -1.70
CA LYS A 95 -23.02 36.17 -3.15
C LYS A 95 -21.79 35.87 -4.00
N ALA A 96 -20.85 35.09 -3.47
CA ALA A 96 -19.71 34.61 -4.23
C ALA A 96 -20.13 33.60 -5.30
N ILE A 97 -21.21 32.85 -5.06
CA ILE A 97 -21.82 31.91 -6.01
C ILE A 97 -23.34 32.04 -6.02
N THR A 98 -23.98 31.48 -7.05
CA THR A 98 -25.44 31.34 -7.14
C THR A 98 -25.90 29.95 -6.72
N GLU A 99 -27.20 29.79 -6.44
CA GLU A 99 -27.78 28.47 -6.13
C GLU A 99 -27.59 27.48 -7.29
N GLN A 100 -27.78 27.96 -8.53
CA GLN A 100 -27.57 27.15 -9.74
C GLN A 100 -26.12 26.64 -9.84
N VAL A 101 -25.13 27.51 -9.63
CA VAL A 101 -23.71 27.12 -9.65
C VAL A 101 -23.41 26.10 -8.54
N LEU A 102 -23.97 26.30 -7.34
CA LEU A 102 -23.78 25.37 -6.23
C LEU A 102 -24.36 23.99 -6.55
N GLU A 103 -25.56 23.92 -7.13
CA GLU A 103 -26.20 22.66 -7.53
C GLU A 103 -25.38 21.93 -8.61
N GLU A 104 -24.97 22.63 -9.67
CA GLU A 104 -24.15 22.09 -10.75
C GLU A 104 -22.82 21.52 -10.23
N LEU A 105 -22.12 22.24 -9.36
CA LEU A 105 -20.84 21.78 -8.81
C LEU A 105 -20.99 20.63 -7.81
N LEU A 106 -22.08 20.59 -7.04
CA LEU A 106 -22.35 19.47 -6.14
C LEU A 106 -22.73 18.21 -6.92
N GLN A 107 -23.31 18.34 -8.11
CA GLN A 107 -23.48 17.24 -9.05
C GLN A 107 -22.14 16.72 -9.54
N ILE A 108 -21.30 17.60 -10.11
CA ILE A 108 -19.97 17.23 -10.61
C ILE A 108 -19.14 16.57 -9.51
N LYS A 109 -19.16 17.14 -8.29
CA LYS A 109 -18.48 16.56 -7.12
C LYS A 109 -19.00 15.15 -6.80
N THR A 110 -20.31 14.96 -6.85
CA THR A 110 -20.92 13.65 -6.54
C THR A 110 -20.48 12.61 -7.56
N GLU A 111 -20.54 12.96 -8.84
CA GLU A 111 -20.12 12.14 -9.97
C GLU A 111 -18.63 11.79 -9.89
N GLU A 112 -17.75 12.78 -9.71
CA GLU A 112 -16.30 12.55 -9.57
C GLU A 112 -15.96 11.64 -8.39
N ALA A 113 -16.60 11.85 -7.23
CA ALA A 113 -16.35 11.01 -6.06
C ALA A 113 -16.66 9.54 -6.33
N ILE A 114 -17.68 9.23 -7.12
CA ILE A 114 -18.07 7.86 -7.44
C ILE A 114 -17.21 7.27 -8.55
N TYR A 115 -16.98 8.04 -9.61
CA TYR A 115 -16.20 7.58 -10.74
C TYR A 115 -14.75 7.29 -10.35
N ASP A 116 -14.16 8.05 -9.44
CA ASP A 116 -12.85 7.71 -8.87
C ASP A 116 -12.87 6.34 -8.16
N CYS A 117 -13.96 5.95 -7.51
CA CYS A 117 -14.06 4.62 -6.89
C CYS A 117 -14.12 3.46 -7.91
N PHE A 118 -14.47 3.71 -9.18
CA PHE A 118 -14.35 2.69 -10.24
C PHE A 118 -12.89 2.43 -10.65
N LEU A 119 -11.97 3.33 -10.28
CA LEU A 119 -10.53 3.19 -10.54
C LEU A 119 -9.82 2.46 -9.40
N TRP A 120 -10.52 2.08 -8.34
CA TRP A 120 -9.94 1.39 -7.20
C TRP A 120 -9.82 -0.11 -7.52
N GLU A 121 -8.59 -0.62 -7.55
CA GLU A 121 -8.31 -2.06 -7.72
C GLU A 121 -8.59 -2.86 -6.43
N ASP A 122 -8.50 -2.18 -5.28
CA ASP A 122 -8.76 -2.73 -3.96
C ASP A 122 -9.52 -1.75 -3.06
N GLY A 123 -9.88 -2.21 -1.87
CA GLY A 123 -10.63 -1.43 -0.89
C GLY A 123 -11.71 -2.25 -0.21
N GLU A 124 -12.24 -1.70 0.87
CA GLU A 124 -13.32 -2.29 1.65
C GLU A 124 -14.62 -1.54 1.38
N PHE A 125 -15.73 -2.26 1.37
CA PHE A 125 -17.06 -1.66 1.33
C PHE A 125 -17.93 -2.17 2.47
N THR A 126 -18.85 -1.31 2.90
CA THR A 126 -19.93 -1.63 3.83
C THR A 126 -21.21 -0.97 3.34
N PHE A 127 -22.26 -1.75 3.11
CA PHE A 127 -23.61 -1.24 2.89
C PHE A 127 -24.44 -1.37 4.16
N GLU A 128 -25.02 -0.26 4.60
CA GLU A 128 -25.92 -0.17 5.76
C GLU A 128 -27.34 0.12 5.29
N ASP A 129 -28.24 -0.87 5.44
CA ASP A 129 -29.64 -0.80 4.99
C ASP A 129 -30.45 0.20 5.83
N ASP A 130 -31.20 1.07 5.15
CA ASP A 130 -32.03 2.16 5.72
C ASP A 130 -31.30 3.16 6.63
N VAL A 131 -29.96 3.23 6.55
CA VAL A 131 -29.16 4.27 7.20
C VAL A 131 -28.91 5.41 6.23
N LEU A 132 -29.39 6.61 6.56
CA LEU A 132 -29.18 7.86 5.82
C LEU A 132 -28.74 8.97 6.78
N PRO A 133 -27.97 9.96 6.33
CA PRO A 133 -27.54 11.07 7.17
C PRO A 133 -28.75 11.97 7.51
N GLU A 134 -28.71 12.60 8.69
CA GLU A 134 -29.79 13.47 9.19
C GLU A 134 -30.04 14.70 8.30
N SER A 135 -28.98 15.21 7.67
CA SER A 135 -29.05 16.26 6.66
C SER A 135 -28.33 15.81 5.40
N ILE A 136 -29.00 15.98 4.25
CA ILE A 136 -28.39 15.71 2.96
C ILE A 136 -28.24 17.06 2.25
N PRO A 137 -27.01 17.47 1.89
CA PRO A 137 -26.78 18.81 1.36
C PRO A 137 -27.48 19.07 0.02
N VAL A 138 -27.70 18.04 -0.81
CA VAL A 138 -28.28 18.20 -2.18
C VAL A 138 -29.07 16.97 -2.61
N PHE A 139 -30.14 17.21 -3.40
CA PHE A 139 -30.98 16.20 -4.04
C PHE A 139 -30.56 15.98 -5.50
N LEU A 140 -29.82 14.91 -5.79
CA LEU A 140 -29.45 14.55 -7.18
C LEU A 140 -29.81 13.08 -7.44
N PRO A 141 -30.97 12.79 -8.04
CA PRO A 141 -31.42 11.42 -8.28
C PRO A 141 -30.70 10.83 -9.50
N LEU A 142 -29.45 10.42 -9.30
CA LEU A 142 -28.67 9.77 -10.35
C LEU A 142 -29.12 8.31 -10.54
N ASP A 143 -29.35 7.94 -11.80
CA ASP A 143 -29.66 6.57 -12.17
C ASP A 143 -28.38 5.71 -12.09
N LEU A 144 -28.45 4.61 -11.33
CA LEU A 144 -27.28 3.75 -11.11
C LEU A 144 -26.79 3.08 -12.41
N THR A 145 -27.67 2.84 -13.39
CA THR A 145 -27.25 2.26 -14.67
C THR A 145 -26.32 3.21 -15.41
N GLY A 146 -26.68 4.50 -15.47
CA GLY A 146 -25.86 5.53 -16.09
C GLY A 146 -24.51 5.68 -15.39
N VAL A 147 -24.52 5.69 -14.04
CA VAL A 147 -23.30 5.75 -13.22
C VAL A 147 -22.39 4.55 -13.48
N ILE A 148 -22.94 3.34 -13.58
CA ILE A 148 -22.17 2.12 -13.86
C ILE A 148 -21.54 2.17 -15.25
N LEU A 149 -22.29 2.60 -16.28
CA LEU A 149 -21.79 2.67 -17.64
C LEU A 149 -20.67 3.71 -17.79
N GLU A 150 -20.84 4.89 -17.20
CA GLU A 150 -19.81 5.93 -17.24
C GLU A 150 -18.59 5.55 -16.39
N GLY A 151 -18.79 4.93 -15.22
CA GLY A 151 -17.71 4.40 -14.40
C GLY A 151 -16.89 3.33 -15.14
N ALA A 152 -17.54 2.41 -15.85
CA ALA A 152 -16.87 1.41 -16.69
C ALA A 152 -16.10 2.06 -17.85
N ARG A 153 -16.69 3.04 -18.54
CA ARG A 153 -16.02 3.81 -19.60
C ARG A 153 -14.75 4.49 -19.08
N ARG A 154 -14.82 5.13 -17.92
CA ARG A 154 -13.66 5.76 -17.26
C ARG A 154 -12.59 4.75 -16.84
N SER A 155 -12.99 3.58 -16.34
CA SER A 155 -12.04 2.50 -16.01
C SER A 155 -11.26 2.01 -17.26
N ASP A 156 -11.95 1.85 -18.39
CA ASP A 156 -11.30 1.48 -19.65
C ASP A 156 -10.39 2.61 -20.19
N GLU A 157 -10.80 3.86 -20.06
CA GLU A 157 -9.98 5.02 -20.41
C GLU A 157 -8.74 5.12 -19.51
N TRP A 158 -8.89 4.87 -18.21
CA TRP A 158 -7.78 4.83 -17.25
C TRP A 158 -6.75 3.76 -17.60
N ARG A 159 -7.20 2.57 -18.05
CA ARG A 159 -6.31 1.52 -18.54
C ARG A 159 -5.50 2.01 -19.76
N ARG A 160 -6.15 2.66 -20.72
CA ARG A 160 -5.47 3.24 -21.90
C ARG A 160 -4.50 4.35 -21.51
N ILE A 161 -4.84 5.17 -20.52
CA ILE A 161 -3.95 6.16 -19.93
C ILE A 161 -2.69 5.46 -19.41
N HIS A 162 -2.82 4.38 -18.64
CA HIS A 162 -1.67 3.65 -18.06
C HIS A 162 -0.81 2.94 -19.12
N GLU A 163 -1.39 2.54 -20.25
CA GLU A 163 -0.63 1.99 -21.38
C GLU A 163 0.29 3.03 -22.03
N VAL A 164 -0.10 4.30 -22.05
CA VAL A 164 0.68 5.39 -22.66
C VAL A 164 1.54 6.12 -21.61
N PHE A 165 0.98 6.34 -20.42
CA PHE A 165 1.57 7.04 -19.28
C PHE A 165 1.59 6.09 -18.07
N PRO A 166 2.55 5.16 -17.97
CA PRO A 166 2.59 4.15 -16.90
C PRO A 166 2.69 4.69 -15.48
N SER A 167 2.99 5.99 -15.32
CA SER A 167 3.29 6.61 -14.04
C SER A 167 2.68 8.01 -13.94
N ARG A 168 2.13 8.36 -12.79
CA ARG A 168 1.75 9.73 -12.40
C ARG A 168 2.94 10.67 -12.34
N LEU A 169 4.16 10.13 -12.28
CA LEU A 169 5.40 10.90 -12.38
C LEU A 169 5.85 11.09 -13.84
N SER A 170 5.04 10.66 -14.82
CA SER A 170 5.34 10.91 -16.23
C SER A 170 5.44 12.41 -16.51
N THR A 171 6.52 12.78 -17.21
CA THR A 171 6.74 14.14 -17.72
C THR A 171 6.57 14.13 -19.24
N PHE A 172 6.29 15.31 -19.78
CA PHE A 172 5.91 15.47 -21.18
C PHE A 172 6.79 16.50 -21.88
N GLU A 173 6.89 16.37 -23.20
CA GLU A 173 7.45 17.39 -24.08
C GLU A 173 6.36 17.93 -25.01
N ALA A 174 6.33 19.25 -25.17
CA ALA A 174 5.37 19.94 -26.03
C ALA A 174 5.94 20.12 -27.45
N ASP A 175 5.17 19.73 -28.47
CA ASP A 175 5.51 20.01 -29.87
C ASP A 175 5.06 21.43 -30.25
N LYS A 176 5.99 22.38 -30.21
CA LYS A 176 5.74 23.79 -30.49
C LYS A 176 5.18 24.04 -31.89
N ASP A 177 5.62 23.28 -32.88
CA ASP A 177 5.18 23.45 -34.27
C ASP A 177 3.76 22.94 -34.44
N ALA A 178 3.41 21.83 -33.79
CA ALA A 178 2.05 21.29 -33.79
C ALA A 178 1.09 22.21 -33.03
N ILE A 179 1.49 22.73 -31.86
CA ILE A 179 0.69 23.66 -31.06
C ILE A 179 0.39 24.95 -31.83
N THR A 180 1.39 25.52 -32.51
CA THR A 180 1.20 26.75 -33.31
C THR A 180 0.20 26.57 -34.46
N LYS A 181 0.05 25.33 -34.96
CA LYS A 181 -0.88 24.98 -36.05
C LYS A 181 -2.26 24.54 -35.56
N ALA A 182 -2.42 24.26 -34.28
CA ALA A 182 -3.70 23.86 -33.70
C ALA A 182 -4.68 25.05 -33.74
N THR A 183 -5.93 24.78 -34.15
CA THR A 183 -6.95 25.83 -34.34
C THR A 183 -8.08 25.76 -33.32
N ASP A 184 -8.09 24.69 -32.52
CA ASP A 184 -9.16 24.26 -31.63
C ASP A 184 -8.60 23.87 -30.25
N LEU A 185 -7.80 24.77 -29.65
CA LEU A 185 -7.34 24.61 -28.27
C LEU A 185 -8.26 25.39 -27.34
N SER A 186 -8.88 24.69 -26.41
CA SER A 186 -9.61 25.31 -25.29
C SER A 186 -8.66 26.07 -24.36
N GLU A 187 -9.19 26.94 -23.51
CA GLU A 187 -8.39 27.62 -22.47
C GLU A 187 -7.70 26.61 -21.55
N GLU A 188 -8.38 25.50 -21.24
CA GLU A 188 -7.80 24.41 -20.45
C GLU A 188 -6.67 23.68 -21.21
N ASP A 189 -6.81 23.41 -22.52
CA ASP A 189 -5.72 22.83 -23.31
C ASP A 189 -4.47 23.69 -23.23
N GLN A 190 -4.65 25.01 -23.39
CA GLN A 190 -3.55 25.97 -23.35
C GLN A 190 -2.88 25.95 -21.97
N HIS A 191 -3.67 25.95 -20.90
CA HIS A 191 -3.13 25.89 -19.55
C HIS A 191 -2.35 24.58 -19.28
N VAL A 192 -2.87 23.42 -19.69
CA VAL A 192 -2.14 22.15 -19.57
C VAL A 192 -0.82 22.18 -20.36
N LEU A 193 -0.84 22.72 -21.58
CA LEU A 193 0.38 22.86 -22.39
C LEU A 193 1.41 23.79 -21.73
N GLU A 194 0.99 24.87 -21.08
CA GLU A 194 1.88 25.73 -20.29
C GLU A 194 2.55 24.97 -19.13
N LEU A 195 1.78 24.15 -18.41
CA LEU A 195 2.30 23.32 -17.31
C LEU A 195 3.28 22.26 -17.83
N VAL A 196 2.98 21.65 -18.98
CA VAL A 196 3.91 20.73 -19.67
C VAL A 196 5.21 21.43 -20.04
N VAL A 197 5.15 22.65 -20.58
CA VAL A 197 6.36 23.43 -20.93
C VAL A 197 7.20 23.78 -19.69
N ARG A 198 6.57 23.93 -18.51
CA ARG A 198 7.27 24.09 -17.22
C ARG A 198 7.97 22.81 -16.75
N GLY A 199 7.77 21.68 -17.44
CA GLY A 199 8.40 20.39 -17.14
C GLY A 199 7.71 19.60 -16.03
N MET A 200 6.45 19.94 -15.71
CA MET A 200 5.69 19.28 -14.66
C MET A 200 5.32 17.84 -15.03
N ASN A 201 5.27 16.98 -14.02
CA ASN A 201 4.71 15.64 -14.17
C ASN A 201 3.18 15.63 -14.07
N MET A 202 2.55 14.50 -14.43
CA MET A 202 1.09 14.36 -14.42
C MET A 202 0.47 14.67 -13.04
N ALA A 203 1.08 14.23 -11.94
CA ALA A 203 0.57 14.49 -10.59
C ALA A 203 0.67 15.97 -10.21
N GLU A 204 1.75 16.65 -10.59
CA GLU A 204 1.90 18.11 -10.41
C GLU A 204 0.89 18.89 -11.24
N ILE A 205 0.67 18.48 -12.50
CA ILE A 205 -0.36 19.07 -13.37
C ILE A 205 -1.74 18.91 -12.73
N SER A 206 -2.07 17.73 -12.21
CA SER A 206 -3.34 17.50 -11.49
C SER A 206 -3.52 18.44 -10.30
N LEU A 207 -2.45 18.74 -9.55
CA LEU A 207 -2.48 19.66 -8.42
C LEU A 207 -2.70 21.11 -8.85
N GLU A 208 -1.96 21.58 -9.86
CA GLU A 208 -2.10 22.95 -10.39
C GLU A 208 -3.48 23.19 -11.02
N LEU A 209 -4.09 22.14 -11.60
CA LEU A 209 -5.45 22.20 -12.14
C LEU A 209 -6.55 22.11 -11.07
N HIS A 210 -6.21 21.95 -9.79
CA HIS A 210 -7.18 21.68 -8.71
C HIS A 210 -8.13 20.52 -9.06
N ALA A 211 -7.59 19.47 -9.69
CA ALA A 211 -8.36 18.37 -10.24
C ALA A 211 -7.89 17.00 -9.70
N VAL A 212 -8.74 15.99 -9.87
CA VAL A 212 -8.34 14.58 -9.68
C VAL A 212 -7.46 14.11 -10.83
N GLU A 213 -6.66 13.07 -10.58
CA GLU A 213 -5.64 12.61 -11.53
C GLU A 213 -6.25 12.12 -12.84
N PHE A 214 -7.38 11.43 -12.76
CA PHE A 214 -8.14 11.00 -13.94
C PHE A 214 -8.41 12.15 -14.92
N TYR A 215 -8.76 13.33 -14.40
CA TYR A 215 -9.05 14.51 -15.21
C TYR A 215 -7.80 14.99 -15.96
N ALA A 216 -6.72 15.24 -15.23
CA ALA A 216 -5.47 15.71 -15.81
C ALA A 216 -4.91 14.72 -16.83
N ALA A 217 -4.91 13.43 -16.50
CA ALA A 217 -4.41 12.37 -17.35
C ALA A 217 -5.25 12.20 -18.64
N SER A 218 -6.57 12.31 -18.55
CA SER A 218 -7.46 12.24 -19.72
C SER A 218 -7.18 13.39 -20.70
N ARG A 219 -6.99 14.62 -20.17
CA ARG A 219 -6.65 15.79 -21.00
C ARG A 219 -5.27 15.66 -21.64
N LEU A 220 -4.28 15.15 -20.89
CA LEU A 220 -2.95 14.84 -21.43
C LEU A 220 -3.02 13.76 -22.52
N LEU A 221 -3.86 12.74 -22.35
CA LEU A 221 -4.05 11.69 -23.36
C LEU A 221 -4.68 12.24 -24.63
N GLU A 222 -5.64 13.15 -24.52
CA GLU A 222 -6.25 13.83 -25.65
C GLU A 222 -5.22 14.69 -26.42
N LEU A 223 -4.45 15.52 -25.72
CA LEU A 223 -3.36 16.31 -26.30
C LEU A 223 -2.29 15.41 -26.95
N HIS A 224 -1.98 14.28 -26.33
CA HIS A 224 -1.04 13.30 -26.86
C HIS A 224 -1.56 12.65 -28.14
N SER A 225 -2.85 12.29 -28.18
CA SER A 225 -3.48 11.72 -29.38
C SER A 225 -3.47 12.68 -30.58
N ARG A 226 -3.49 13.99 -30.31
CA ARG A 226 -3.35 15.07 -31.30
C ARG A 226 -1.90 15.39 -31.67
N LYS A 227 -0.93 14.69 -31.06
CA LYS A 227 0.53 14.92 -31.22
C LYS A 227 0.99 16.30 -30.79
N LEU A 228 0.27 16.92 -29.84
CA LEU A 228 0.66 18.20 -29.26
C LEU A 228 1.63 18.02 -28.09
N VAL A 229 1.55 16.88 -27.41
CA VAL A 229 2.48 16.46 -26.36
C VAL A 229 2.96 15.03 -26.63
N ALA A 230 4.19 14.73 -26.22
CA ALA A 230 4.75 13.39 -26.20
C ALA A 230 5.27 13.07 -24.79
N VAL A 231 5.29 11.79 -24.41
CA VAL A 231 5.90 11.36 -23.15
C VAL A 231 7.41 11.51 -23.25
N LYS A 232 7.99 12.28 -22.33
CA LYS A 232 9.44 12.50 -22.27
C LYS A 232 10.12 11.47 -21.37
N ASP A 233 9.58 11.28 -20.18
CA ASP A 233 10.05 10.28 -19.21
C ASP A 233 8.86 9.78 -18.39
N SER A 234 8.88 8.52 -17.98
CA SER A 234 7.85 7.88 -17.18
C SER A 234 8.52 6.94 -16.17
N PRO A 235 9.10 7.49 -15.09
CA PRO A 235 9.79 6.67 -14.10
C PRO A 235 8.80 5.74 -13.39
N ALA A 236 9.25 4.53 -13.06
CA ALA A 236 8.43 3.58 -12.31
C ALA A 236 7.98 4.19 -10.99
N GLU A 237 6.69 4.04 -10.66
CA GLU A 237 6.20 4.42 -9.35
C GLU A 237 6.64 3.43 -8.29
N ILE A 238 6.88 3.95 -7.09
CA ILE A 238 7.00 3.13 -5.90
C ILE A 238 5.57 2.75 -5.49
N ASP A 239 5.19 1.50 -5.73
CA ASP A 239 3.99 0.92 -5.17
C ASP A 239 4.26 0.54 -3.71
N PHE A 240 3.93 1.48 -2.81
CA PHE A 240 4.11 1.30 -1.38
C PHE A 240 3.29 0.13 -0.83
N ASP A 241 2.10 -0.12 -1.37
CA ASP A 241 1.23 -1.20 -0.88
C ASP A 241 1.78 -2.57 -1.30
N ALA A 242 2.27 -2.68 -2.54
CA ALA A 242 3.02 -3.87 -2.98
C ALA A 242 4.30 -4.05 -2.17
N GLN A 243 5.07 -2.99 -1.90
CA GLN A 243 6.27 -3.08 -1.06
C GLN A 243 5.95 -3.51 0.38
N VAL A 244 4.89 -2.98 0.98
CA VAL A 244 4.45 -3.38 2.33
C VAL A 244 4.01 -4.84 2.34
N LYS A 245 3.26 -5.28 1.32
CA LYS A 245 2.83 -6.67 1.17
C LYS A 245 4.02 -7.61 0.98
N GLU A 246 4.94 -7.27 0.08
CA GLU A 246 6.17 -8.00 -0.19
C GLU A 246 7.04 -8.09 1.08
N LEU A 247 7.21 -6.97 1.80
CA LEU A 247 7.94 -6.92 3.05
C LEU A 247 7.33 -7.87 4.09
N ARG A 248 5.99 -7.84 4.26
CA ARG A 248 5.29 -8.75 5.19
C ARG A 248 5.49 -10.21 4.82
N GLU A 249 5.30 -10.56 3.55
CA GLU A 249 5.48 -11.94 3.07
C GLU A 249 6.90 -12.45 3.31
N LYS A 250 7.92 -11.62 3.00
CA LYS A 250 9.33 -11.94 3.25
C LYS A 250 9.62 -12.14 4.74
N LEU A 251 9.09 -11.27 5.60
CA LEU A 251 9.24 -11.37 7.06
C LEU A 251 8.58 -12.64 7.63
N GLU A 252 7.35 -12.94 7.24
CA GLU A 252 6.61 -14.13 7.70
C GLU A 252 7.29 -15.42 7.23
N THR A 253 7.70 -15.47 5.96
CA THR A 253 8.41 -16.63 5.40
C THR A 253 9.77 -16.83 6.08
N GLY A 254 10.52 -15.75 6.30
CA GLY A 254 11.81 -15.80 7.00
C GLY A 254 11.66 -16.31 8.44
N ALA A 255 10.64 -15.84 9.16
CA ALA A 255 10.35 -16.31 10.52
C ALA A 255 9.94 -17.79 10.56
N SER A 256 9.15 -18.25 9.59
CA SER A 256 8.78 -19.67 9.47
C SER A 256 9.98 -20.56 9.19
N LEU A 257 10.88 -20.15 8.28
CA LEU A 257 12.11 -20.90 7.95
C LEU A 257 13.07 -20.93 9.13
N TYR A 258 13.20 -19.81 9.84
CA TYR A 258 14.00 -19.73 11.07
C TYR A 258 13.48 -20.71 12.13
N GLY A 259 12.16 -20.75 12.36
CA GLY A 259 11.54 -21.70 13.29
C GLY A 259 11.69 -23.16 12.87
N ALA A 260 11.86 -23.43 11.57
CA ALA A 260 12.11 -24.76 11.02
C ALA A 260 13.60 -25.17 11.01
N GLY A 261 14.52 -24.30 11.43
CA GLY A 261 15.97 -24.55 11.43
C GLY A 261 16.65 -24.39 10.06
N ASP A 262 15.93 -23.94 9.03
CA ASP A 262 16.50 -23.71 7.69
C ASP A 262 17.14 -22.32 7.63
N TYR A 263 18.20 -22.13 8.42
CA TYR A 263 18.84 -20.84 8.71
C TYR A 263 19.36 -20.13 7.45
N GLN A 264 19.91 -20.86 6.49
CA GLN A 264 20.42 -20.28 5.25
C GLN A 264 19.30 -19.60 4.45
N LYS A 265 18.17 -20.31 4.25
CA LYS A 265 17.01 -19.74 3.54
C LYS A 265 16.32 -18.65 4.34
N ALA A 266 16.31 -18.77 5.67
CA ALA A 266 15.80 -17.72 6.54
C ALA A 266 16.62 -16.43 6.37
N LEU A 267 17.96 -16.53 6.32
CA LEU A 267 18.86 -15.40 6.11
C LEU A 267 18.57 -14.71 4.77
N GLU A 268 18.44 -15.48 3.68
CA GLU A 268 18.09 -14.96 2.36
C GLU A 268 16.78 -14.14 2.39
N LYS A 269 15.75 -14.64 3.10
CA LYS A 269 14.46 -13.93 3.21
C LYS A 269 14.57 -12.64 4.01
N PHE A 270 15.32 -12.63 5.11
CA PHE A 270 15.52 -11.40 5.89
C PHE A 270 16.41 -10.38 5.17
N GLN A 271 17.41 -10.82 4.40
CA GLN A 271 18.19 -9.93 3.54
C GLN A 271 17.32 -9.32 2.43
N ALA A 272 16.49 -10.13 1.77
CA ALA A 272 15.54 -9.65 0.78
C ALA A 272 14.50 -8.69 1.38
N ALA A 273 14.15 -8.82 2.67
CA ALA A 273 13.30 -7.87 3.38
C ALA A 273 14.02 -6.52 3.61
N LEU A 274 15.33 -6.54 3.89
CA LEU A 274 16.16 -5.34 4.06
C LEU A 274 16.46 -4.62 2.74
N GLU A 275 16.35 -5.30 1.59
CA GLU A 275 16.37 -4.63 0.28
C GLU A 275 15.11 -3.77 0.06
N VAL A 276 13.98 -4.17 0.63
CA VAL A 276 12.70 -3.42 0.57
C VAL A 276 12.68 -2.30 1.61
N ASP A 277 13.03 -2.61 2.86
CA ASP A 277 13.13 -1.64 3.95
C ASP A 277 14.48 -1.79 4.69
N PRO A 278 15.50 -1.00 4.32
CA PRO A 278 16.82 -1.05 4.94
C PRO A 278 16.84 -0.70 6.44
N GLN A 279 15.79 -0.06 6.97
CA GLN A 279 15.69 0.31 8.39
C GLN A 279 14.83 -0.65 9.21
N ASN A 280 14.41 -1.77 8.62
CA ASN A 280 13.58 -2.74 9.31
C ASN A 280 14.32 -3.39 10.48
N LYS A 281 13.97 -2.97 11.70
CA LYS A 281 14.61 -3.46 12.94
C LYS A 281 14.43 -4.98 13.13
N HIS A 282 13.27 -5.52 12.74
CA HIS A 282 12.96 -6.93 12.92
C HIS A 282 13.86 -7.80 12.01
N ALA A 283 13.90 -7.50 10.71
CA ALA A 283 14.77 -8.20 9.77
C ALA A 283 16.26 -8.07 10.14
N THR A 284 16.69 -6.89 10.60
CA THR A 284 18.08 -6.65 11.05
C THR A 284 18.45 -7.54 12.23
N LEU A 285 17.57 -7.67 13.24
CA LEU A 285 17.84 -8.51 14.41
C LEU A 285 17.94 -9.99 14.03
N PHE A 286 17.02 -10.49 13.20
CA PHE A 286 17.05 -11.88 12.76
C PHE A 286 18.26 -12.18 11.88
N LYS A 287 18.65 -11.27 10.99
CA LYS A 287 19.88 -11.39 10.20
C LYS A 287 21.10 -11.60 11.10
N ILE A 288 21.32 -10.72 12.08
CA ILE A 288 22.46 -10.82 13.02
C ILE A 288 22.41 -12.14 13.79
N LYS A 289 21.23 -12.53 14.28
CA LYS A 289 21.06 -13.78 15.03
C LYS A 289 21.38 -15.01 14.19
N ILE A 290 20.95 -15.03 12.92
CA ILE A 290 21.17 -16.14 12.00
C ILE A 290 22.63 -16.19 11.56
N GLU A 291 23.26 -15.05 11.27
CA GLU A 291 24.67 -14.98 10.91
C GLU A 291 25.55 -15.55 12.02
N ALA A 292 25.27 -15.23 13.29
CA ALA A 292 25.99 -15.82 14.42
C ALA A 292 25.80 -17.35 14.49
N ILE A 293 24.58 -17.86 14.27
CA ILE A 293 24.31 -19.31 14.26
C ILE A 293 25.04 -20.01 13.10
N LEU A 294 25.05 -19.40 11.92
CA LEU A 294 25.70 -19.98 10.75
C LEU A 294 27.23 -19.96 10.86
N ASP A 295 27.81 -18.91 11.43
CA ASP A 295 29.24 -18.83 11.75
C ASP A 295 29.62 -19.95 12.73
N ASP A 296 28.79 -20.10 13.78
CA ASP A 296 28.95 -21.18 14.74
C ASP A 296 28.90 -22.56 14.07
N LEU A 297 27.88 -22.84 13.24
CA LEU A 297 27.72 -24.11 12.51
C LEU A 297 28.84 -24.35 11.48
N GLY A 298 29.39 -23.30 10.88
CA GLY A 298 30.52 -23.38 9.96
C GLY A 298 31.76 -23.92 10.66
N GLU A 299 32.09 -23.38 11.84
CA GLU A 299 33.19 -23.89 12.66
C GLU A 299 32.91 -25.32 13.17
N VAL A 300 31.65 -25.66 13.44
CA VAL A 300 31.32 -27.04 13.82
C VAL A 300 31.55 -28.04 12.67
N SER A 301 31.39 -27.64 11.41
CA SER A 301 31.69 -28.55 10.28
C SER A 301 33.16 -28.98 10.20
N GLU A 302 34.05 -28.30 10.94
CA GLU A 302 35.45 -28.69 11.11
C GLU A 302 35.67 -29.76 12.21
N ILE A 303 34.65 -30.03 13.04
CA ILE A 303 34.73 -31.08 14.07
C ILE A 303 34.69 -32.45 13.36
N PRO A 304 35.77 -33.26 13.46
CA PRO A 304 35.78 -34.60 12.88
C PRO A 304 34.74 -35.47 13.59
N THR A 305 33.70 -35.88 12.87
CA THR A 305 32.58 -36.65 13.43
C THR A 305 32.95 -38.10 13.74
N ASP A 306 34.05 -38.60 13.15
CA ASP A 306 34.64 -39.91 13.39
C ASP A 306 35.64 -39.93 14.57
N ALA A 307 35.95 -38.77 15.16
CA ALA A 307 36.85 -38.70 16.31
C ALA A 307 36.14 -39.07 17.61
N VAL A 308 36.91 -39.62 18.57
CA VAL A 308 36.40 -40.02 19.89
C VAL A 308 36.66 -38.89 20.90
N PRO A 309 35.61 -38.23 21.43
CA PRO A 309 35.76 -37.21 22.47
C PRO A 309 36.11 -37.83 23.84
N ARG A 310 37.01 -37.19 24.57
CA ARG A 310 37.43 -37.56 25.94
C ARG A 310 37.35 -36.36 26.88
N LEU A 311 36.95 -36.58 28.13
CA LEU A 311 36.95 -35.55 29.16
C LEU A 311 38.40 -35.14 29.50
N LYS A 312 38.68 -33.84 29.46
CA LYS A 312 39.97 -33.24 29.87
C LYS A 312 39.97 -32.85 31.36
N VAL A 313 38.78 -32.70 31.94
CA VAL A 313 38.54 -32.30 33.33
C VAL A 313 38.06 -33.45 34.19
N THR A 314 38.24 -33.32 35.51
CA THR A 314 37.77 -34.30 36.49
C THR A 314 36.27 -34.17 36.76
N LEU A 315 35.65 -35.24 37.27
CA LEU A 315 34.23 -35.24 37.63
C LEU A 315 33.88 -34.19 38.72
N SER A 316 34.83 -33.84 39.57
CA SER A 316 34.64 -32.79 40.59
C SER A 316 34.58 -31.40 39.96
N GLU A 317 35.47 -31.11 39.01
CA GLU A 317 35.47 -29.84 38.25
C GLU A 317 34.20 -29.68 37.42
N LEU A 318 33.69 -30.77 36.83
CA LEU A 318 32.43 -30.77 36.09
C LEU A 318 31.21 -30.44 36.96
N SER A 319 31.23 -30.85 38.23
CA SER A 319 30.11 -30.60 39.16
C SER A 319 29.98 -29.15 39.62
N GLU A 320 31.02 -28.33 39.38
CA GLU A 320 31.05 -26.91 39.72
C GLU A 320 30.67 -26.00 38.52
N LEU A 321 30.52 -26.58 37.32
CA LEU A 321 30.12 -25.85 36.11
C LEU A 321 28.60 -25.67 36.04
N ASP A 322 28.18 -24.49 35.59
CA ASP A 322 26.77 -24.18 35.31
C ASP A 322 26.41 -24.63 33.88
N LEU A 323 26.36 -25.95 33.68
CA LEU A 323 26.00 -26.56 32.39
C LEU A 323 24.48 -26.54 32.21
N ASP A 324 24.03 -26.17 31.01
CA ASP A 324 22.62 -26.29 30.69
C ASP A 324 22.19 -27.79 30.56
N PRO A 325 20.89 -28.12 30.64
CA PRO A 325 20.43 -29.50 30.60
C PRO A 325 20.82 -30.27 29.32
N GLN A 326 20.94 -29.60 28.17
CA GLN A 326 21.35 -30.21 26.91
C GLN A 326 22.87 -30.44 26.90
N GLU A 327 23.66 -29.48 27.37
CA GLU A 327 25.12 -29.60 27.53
C GLU A 327 25.48 -30.76 28.47
N GLY A 328 24.85 -30.82 29.64
CA GLY A 328 25.03 -31.93 30.58
C GLY A 328 24.61 -33.28 30.01
N PHE A 329 23.58 -33.31 29.15
CA PHE A 329 23.15 -34.53 28.49
C PHE A 329 24.18 -35.04 27.48
N VAL A 330 24.67 -34.17 26.58
CA VAL A 330 25.71 -34.55 25.59
C VAL A 330 26.98 -34.97 26.31
N LEU A 331 27.42 -34.21 27.31
CA LEU A 331 28.61 -34.51 28.10
C LEU A 331 28.52 -35.87 28.80
N SER A 332 27.33 -36.27 29.30
CA SER A 332 27.12 -37.59 29.91
C SER A 332 27.36 -38.78 28.98
N ARG A 333 27.43 -38.54 27.66
CA ARG A 333 27.69 -39.56 26.63
C ARG A 333 29.13 -39.57 26.13
N VAL A 334 29.95 -38.61 26.58
CA VAL A 334 31.40 -38.58 26.35
C VAL A 334 32.06 -39.60 27.28
N ASN A 335 32.11 -40.86 26.83
CA ASN A 335 32.70 -41.98 27.57
C ASN A 335 34.14 -42.32 27.14
N GLY A 336 34.68 -41.65 26.12
CA GLY A 336 36.00 -41.95 25.56
C GLY A 336 36.06 -43.21 24.69
N GLU A 337 34.90 -43.77 24.30
CA GLU A 337 34.79 -44.94 23.41
C GLU A 337 33.95 -44.65 22.16
N TRP A 338 32.89 -43.84 22.27
CA TRP A 338 32.01 -43.51 21.15
C TRP A 338 32.50 -42.29 20.40
N ASP A 339 32.47 -42.35 19.07
CA ASP A 339 32.72 -41.19 18.22
C ASP A 339 31.58 -40.16 18.28
N VAL A 340 31.87 -38.94 17.81
CA VAL A 340 30.91 -37.82 17.79
C VAL A 340 29.64 -38.19 17.01
N ASP A 341 29.75 -38.87 15.86
CA ASP A 341 28.62 -39.32 15.04
C ASP A 341 27.68 -40.29 15.79
N SER A 342 28.26 -41.23 16.55
CA SER A 342 27.52 -42.18 17.37
C SER A 342 26.80 -41.49 18.52
N ILE A 343 27.44 -40.50 19.16
CA ILE A 343 26.83 -39.70 20.22
C ILE A 343 25.69 -38.83 19.66
N MET A 344 25.86 -38.22 18.49
CA MET A 344 24.81 -37.44 17.83
C MET A 344 23.54 -38.27 17.58
N LYS A 345 23.69 -39.50 17.07
CA LYS A 345 22.55 -40.39 16.76
C LYS A 345 21.70 -40.80 17.97
N ILE A 346 22.25 -40.73 19.18
CA ILE A 346 21.55 -41.11 20.41
C ILE A 346 21.05 -39.91 21.23
N CYS A 347 21.43 -38.69 20.85
CA CYS A 347 20.96 -37.47 21.48
C CYS A 347 19.55 -37.10 20.98
N PRO A 348 18.57 -36.83 21.88
CA PRO A 348 17.20 -36.51 21.49
C PRO A 348 17.05 -35.02 21.10
N MET A 349 17.94 -34.52 20.26
CA MET A 349 17.95 -33.13 19.77
C MET A 349 18.48 -33.09 18.34
N ILE A 350 18.38 -31.94 17.66
CA ILE A 350 18.82 -31.81 16.28
C ILE A 350 20.35 -31.96 16.22
N GLU A 351 20.86 -32.70 15.22
CA GLU A 351 22.29 -32.97 15.05
C GLU A 351 23.15 -31.71 15.13
N GLN A 352 22.67 -30.60 14.55
CA GLN A 352 23.28 -29.27 14.59
C GLN A 352 23.45 -28.72 16.01
N ASP A 353 22.46 -28.92 16.89
CA ASP A 353 22.52 -28.48 18.29
C ASP A 353 23.55 -29.30 19.08
N VAL A 354 23.61 -30.62 18.85
CA VAL A 354 24.61 -31.50 19.48
C VAL A 354 26.02 -31.09 19.10
N LEU A 355 26.19 -30.80 17.82
CA LEU A 355 27.42 -30.32 17.22
C LEU A 355 27.86 -28.97 17.82
N LEU A 356 26.94 -28.02 17.99
CA LEU A 356 27.20 -26.75 18.65
C LEU A 356 27.63 -26.94 20.12
N ILE A 357 27.02 -27.90 20.82
CA ILE A 357 27.42 -28.26 22.19
C ILE A 357 28.84 -28.83 22.19
N PHE A 358 29.18 -29.75 21.29
CA PHE A 358 30.55 -30.28 21.17
C PHE A 358 31.58 -29.18 20.97
N LYS A 359 31.28 -28.20 20.10
CA LYS A 359 32.14 -27.02 19.90
C LYS A 359 32.35 -26.25 21.19
N ARG A 360 31.28 -25.89 21.92
CA ARG A 360 31.42 -25.17 23.21
C ARG A 360 32.23 -25.97 24.23
N LEU A 361 32.07 -27.29 24.27
CA LEU A 361 32.83 -28.14 25.18
C LEU A 361 34.33 -28.17 24.80
N LEU A 362 34.66 -28.13 23.51
CA LEU A 362 36.04 -28.05 23.00
C LEU A 362 36.66 -26.67 23.25
N ASP A 363 35.92 -25.59 22.96
CA ASP A 363 36.37 -24.21 23.14
C ASP A 363 36.64 -23.88 24.61
N ASN A 364 35.86 -24.45 25.53
CA ASN A 364 36.05 -24.34 26.98
C ASN A 364 37.07 -25.34 27.53
N GLU A 365 37.75 -26.09 26.67
CA GLU A 365 38.73 -27.13 27.02
C GLU A 365 38.20 -28.19 28.00
N LEU A 366 36.90 -28.48 27.97
CA LEU A 366 36.29 -29.50 28.83
C LEU A 366 36.49 -30.91 28.26
N ILE A 367 36.59 -30.99 26.93
CA ILE A 367 36.85 -32.22 26.19
C ILE A 367 37.98 -32.03 25.18
N GLU A 368 38.57 -33.12 24.73
CA GLU A 368 39.51 -33.19 23.61
C GLU A 368 39.08 -34.29 22.63
N LEU A 369 39.43 -34.15 21.35
CA LEU A 369 39.21 -35.18 20.34
C LEU A 369 40.48 -36.00 20.15
N SER A 370 40.38 -37.32 20.31
CA SER A 370 41.44 -38.24 19.92
C SER A 370 41.10 -38.89 18.59
N ASN A 371 41.97 -38.72 17.59
CA ASN A 371 42.03 -39.62 16.46
C ASN A 371 42.89 -40.82 16.90
N GLU A 372 42.39 -42.05 16.75
CA GLU A 372 43.25 -43.23 16.89
C GLU A 372 44.46 -43.19 15.95
#